data_AF-A0A7X9E5D1-F1
#
_entry.id   AF-A0A7X9E5D1-F1
#
_cell.length_a   1.000
_cell.length_b   1.000
_cell.length_c   1.000
_cell.angle_alpha   90.00
_cell.angle_beta   90.00
_cell.angle_gamma   90.00
#
_symmetry.space_group_name_H-M   'P 1'
#
loop_
_entity.id
_entity.type
_entity.pdbx_description
1 polymer ?
#
loop_
_entity_poly.entity_id
_entity_poly.type
_entity_poly.pdbx_seq_one_letter_code
_entity_poly.pdbx_strand_id
1 'polypeptide(L)'
;MVSEKMQKALNDQINAELFSSYLYLSMAAYFEAENWTGFAAWMKKQSGEEYEHAMKFFHYLTEVGKKVNLESLEKPKTEWKSSQEAFEEALKHEIYITNRINDLVAL
;
A
#
# COMPACT_ATOMS: atom_id res chain seq x y z
N MET A 1 7.24 -8.27 -24.36
CA MET A 1 6.93 -9.40 -23.45
C MET A 1 7.49 -9.04 -22.08
N VAL A 2 6.71 -9.09 -21.00
CA VAL A 2 7.19 -8.77 -19.64
C VAL A 2 8.24 -9.81 -19.22
N SER A 3 9.43 -9.35 -18.83
CA SER A 3 10.51 -10.22 -18.36
C SER A 3 10.16 -10.88 -17.02
N GLU A 4 10.81 -11.99 -16.67
CA GLU A 4 10.60 -12.62 -15.35
C GLU A 4 10.99 -11.68 -14.20
N LYS A 5 12.06 -10.89 -14.40
CA LYS A 5 12.51 -9.86 -13.45
C LYS A 5 11.43 -8.80 -13.21
N MET A 6 10.83 -8.27 -14.28
CA MET A 6 9.75 -7.29 -14.19
C MET A 6 8.48 -7.91 -13.59
N GLN A 7 8.12 -9.13 -13.99
CA GLN A 7 6.96 -9.83 -13.41
C GLN A 7 7.12 -10.02 -11.90
N LYS A 8 8.30 -10.43 -11.44
CA LYS A 8 8.56 -10.57 -10.00
C LYS A 8 8.42 -9.23 -9.29
N ALA A 9 9.05 -8.18 -9.82
CA ALA A 9 9.01 -6.86 -9.20
C ALA A 9 7.59 -6.28 -9.13
N LEU A 10 6.76 -6.50 -10.15
CA LEU A 10 5.34 -6.12 -10.15
C LEU A 10 4.52 -6.91 -9.13
N ASN A 11 4.78 -8.20 -8.95
CA ASN A 11 4.16 -8.98 -7.86
C ASN A 11 4.55 -8.44 -6.48
N ASP A 12 5.85 -8.14 -6.29
CA ASP A 12 6.33 -7.51 -5.06
C ASP A 12 5.65 -6.14 -4.85
N GLN A 13 5.39 -5.36 -5.92
CA GLN A 13 4.67 -4.09 -5.84
C GLN A 13 3.21 -4.27 -5.42
N ILE A 14 2.49 -5.23 -6.02
CA ILE A 14 1.10 -5.55 -5.64
C ILE A 14 1.02 -5.80 -4.14
N ASN A 15 1.93 -6.61 -3.58
CA ASN A 15 1.90 -6.93 -2.16
C ASN A 15 2.17 -5.71 -1.27
N ALA A 16 3.04 -4.80 -1.71
CA ALA A 16 3.32 -3.58 -0.97
C ALA A 16 2.14 -2.61 -0.97
N GLU A 17 1.43 -2.43 -2.10
CA GLU A 17 0.23 -1.59 -2.14
C GLU A 17 -0.92 -2.19 -1.32
N LEU A 18 -1.06 -3.52 -1.32
CA LEU A 18 -2.01 -4.21 -0.43
C LEU A 18 -1.65 -3.99 1.05
N PHE A 19 -0.36 -3.99 1.39
CA PHE A 19 0.08 -3.63 2.73
C PHE A 19 -0.19 -2.16 3.05
N SER A 20 0.06 -1.22 2.12
CA SER A 20 -0.29 0.20 2.28
C SER A 20 -1.79 0.36 2.59
N SER A 21 -2.65 -0.33 1.84
CA SER A 21 -4.09 -0.36 2.08
C SER A 21 -4.42 -0.86 3.49
N TYR A 22 -3.77 -1.93 3.94
CA TYR A 22 -4.01 -2.51 5.27
C TYR A 22 -3.47 -1.61 6.41
N LEU A 23 -2.33 -0.97 6.21
CA LEU A 23 -1.75 0.01 7.12
C LEU A 23 -2.68 1.21 7.31
N TYR A 24 -3.20 1.78 6.22
CA TYR A 24 -4.12 2.91 6.29
C TYR A 24 -5.47 2.54 6.89
N LEU A 25 -5.94 1.30 6.70
CA LEU A 25 -7.10 0.80 7.44
C LEU A 25 -6.83 0.73 8.96
N SER A 26 -5.61 0.32 9.34
CA SER A 26 -5.18 0.31 10.75
C SER A 26 -5.10 1.72 11.35
N MET A 27 -4.53 2.68 10.61
CA MET A 27 -4.51 4.10 11.01
C MET A 27 -5.94 4.66 11.16
N ALA A 28 -6.85 4.29 10.26
CA ALA A 28 -8.26 4.67 10.39
C ALA A 28 -8.88 4.10 11.67
N ALA A 29 -8.63 2.83 11.99
CA ALA A 29 -9.14 2.21 13.21
C ALA A 29 -8.61 2.90 14.48
N TYR A 30 -7.33 3.26 14.50
CA TYR A 30 -6.74 4.06 15.58
C TYR A 30 -7.43 5.43 15.71
N PHE A 31 -7.61 6.15 14.61
CA PHE A 31 -8.26 7.46 14.64
C PHE A 31 -9.74 7.40 15.05
N GLU A 32 -10.47 6.33 14.72
CA GLU A 32 -11.82 6.11 15.26
C GLU A 32 -11.80 5.91 16.77
N ALA A 33 -10.85 5.13 17.29
CA ALA A 33 -10.72 4.88 18.73
C ALA A 33 -10.42 6.17 19.52
N GLU A 34 -9.68 7.11 18.93
CA GLU A 34 -9.38 8.43 19.48
C GLU A 34 -10.49 9.49 19.22
N ASN A 35 -11.61 9.10 18.62
CA ASN A 35 -12.72 10.00 18.22
C ASN A 35 -12.31 11.10 17.19
N TRP A 36 -11.23 10.90 16.44
CA TRP A 36 -10.78 11.80 15.37
C TRP A 36 -11.36 11.41 14.01
N THR A 37 -12.67 11.53 13.88
CA THR A 37 -13.47 11.02 12.75
C THR A 37 -13.05 11.58 11.38
N GLY A 38 -12.53 12.82 11.32
CA GLY A 38 -12.01 13.41 10.08
C GLY A 38 -10.76 12.69 9.55
N PHE A 39 -9.79 12.38 10.43
CA PHE A 39 -8.61 11.61 10.05
C PHE A 39 -8.95 10.16 9.73
N ALA A 40 -9.87 9.56 10.47
CA ALA A 40 -10.37 8.22 10.19
C ALA A 40 -11.00 8.12 8.79
N ALA A 41 -11.87 9.07 8.44
CA ALA A 41 -12.50 9.12 7.12
C ALA A 41 -11.47 9.29 5.98
N TRP A 42 -10.47 10.16 6.18
CA TRP A 42 -9.37 10.33 5.23
C TRP A 42 -8.60 9.02 5.03
N MET A 43 -8.19 8.36 6.11
CA MET A 43 -7.41 7.12 6.03
C MET A 43 -8.20 5.95 5.42
N LYS A 44 -9.51 5.87 5.64
CA LYS A 44 -10.36 4.88 4.91
C LYS A 44 -10.35 5.13 3.41
N LYS A 45 -10.39 6.39 2.99
CA LYS A 45 -10.31 6.75 1.58
C LYS A 45 -8.95 6.37 0.99
N GLN A 46 -7.85 6.69 1.68
CA GLN A 46 -6.50 6.32 1.25
C GLN A 46 -6.31 4.80 1.20
N SER A 47 -6.83 4.06 2.17
CA SER A 47 -6.85 2.59 2.13
C SER A 47 -7.53 2.05 0.87
N GLY A 48 -8.63 2.66 0.43
CA GLY A 48 -9.28 2.35 -0.84
C GLY A 48 -8.42 2.68 -2.06
N GLU A 49 -7.79 3.86 -2.10
CA GLU A 49 -6.90 4.28 -3.20
C GLU A 49 -5.70 3.33 -3.36
N GLU A 50 -5.08 2.89 -2.26
CA GLU A 50 -3.96 1.93 -2.34
C GLU A 50 -4.38 0.53 -2.81
N TYR A 51 -5.59 0.10 -2.47
CA TYR A 51 -6.14 -1.12 -3.04
C TYR A 51 -6.32 -0.98 -4.56
N GLU A 52 -6.83 0.17 -5.03
CA GLU A 52 -6.94 0.45 -6.46
C GLU A 52 -5.56 0.49 -7.15
N HIS A 53 -4.52 0.99 -6.50
CA HIS A 53 -3.14 0.93 -6.99
C HIS A 53 -2.68 -0.52 -7.18
N ALA A 54 -2.87 -1.37 -6.17
CA ALA A 54 -2.56 -2.80 -6.25
C ALA A 54 -3.28 -3.47 -7.43
N MET A 55 -4.56 -3.16 -7.61
CA MET A 55 -5.39 -3.75 -8.66
C MET A 55 -4.96 -3.33 -10.06
N LYS A 56 -4.40 -2.13 -10.27
CA LYS A 56 -3.85 -1.72 -11.57
C LYS A 56 -2.70 -2.63 -12.00
N PHE A 57 -1.76 -2.92 -11.10
CA PHE A 57 -0.66 -3.85 -11.38
C PHE A 57 -1.13 -5.29 -11.55
N PHE A 58 -2.10 -5.71 -10.72
CA PHE A 58 -2.74 -7.01 -10.84
C PHE A 58 -3.32 -7.21 -12.24
N HIS A 59 -4.17 -6.27 -12.68
CA HIS A 59 -4.84 -6.37 -13.98
C HIS A 59 -3.82 -6.36 -15.12
N TYR A 60 -2.83 -5.46 -15.08
CA TYR A 60 -1.78 -5.42 -16.09
C TYR A 60 -1.05 -6.77 -16.25
N LEU A 61 -0.65 -7.41 -15.14
CA LEU A 61 -0.01 -8.72 -15.21
C LEU A 61 -0.93 -9.78 -15.82
N THR A 62 -2.21 -9.78 -15.47
CA THR A 62 -3.17 -10.72 -16.04
C THR A 62 -3.41 -10.49 -17.54
N GLU A 63 -3.50 -9.24 -17.98
CA GLU A 63 -3.72 -8.86 -19.39
C GLU A 63 -2.56 -9.32 -20.28
N VAL A 64 -1.33 -9.24 -19.78
CA VAL A 64 -0.13 -9.67 -20.52
C VAL A 64 0.21 -11.16 -20.31
N GLY A 65 -0.74 -11.93 -19.78
CA GLY A 65 -0.66 -13.39 -19.62
C GLY A 65 0.34 -13.85 -18.56
N LYS A 66 0.65 -13.00 -17.57
CA LYS A 66 1.56 -13.31 -16.47
C LYS A 66 0.78 -13.68 -15.21
N LYS A 67 1.41 -14.52 -14.38
CA LYS A 67 0.84 -14.99 -13.12
C LYS A 67 1.01 -13.93 -12.03
N VAL A 68 -0.07 -13.68 -11.30
CA VAL A 68 -0.06 -12.96 -10.03
C VAL A 68 0.12 -13.95 -8.87
N ASN A 69 1.05 -13.68 -7.97
CA ASN A 69 1.25 -14.40 -6.72
C ASN A 69 1.11 -13.39 -5.58
N LEU A 70 0.09 -13.58 -4.74
CA LEU A 70 -0.14 -12.77 -3.54
C LEU A 70 0.56 -13.43 -2.36
N GLU A 71 1.26 -12.63 -1.56
CA GLU A 71 2.01 -13.09 -0.40
C GLU A 71 1.27 -12.75 0.90
N SER A 72 1.79 -13.24 2.03
CA SER A 72 1.27 -12.85 3.33
C SER A 72 1.48 -11.36 3.59
N LEU A 73 0.49 -10.70 4.18
CA LEU A 73 0.61 -9.34 4.70
C LEU A 73 0.99 -9.40 6.17
N GLU A 74 2.00 -8.62 6.57
CA GLU A 74 2.35 -8.46 7.97
C GLU A 74 1.26 -7.71 8.73
N LYS A 75 1.19 -7.94 10.05
CA LYS A 75 0.28 -7.19 10.93
C LYS A 75 0.72 -5.72 10.94
N PRO A 76 -0.15 -4.75 10.59
CA PRO A 76 0.21 -3.34 10.63
C PRO A 76 0.34 -2.86 12.08
N LYS A 77 1.05 -1.76 12.28
CA LYS A 77 1.06 -1.01 13.54
C LYS A 77 -0.37 -0.57 13.88
N THR A 78 -0.71 -0.54 15.16
CA THR A 78 -2.09 -0.28 15.64
C THR A 78 -2.21 0.91 16.58
N GLU A 79 -1.09 1.48 17.03
CA GLU A 79 -1.07 2.57 18.01
C GLU A 79 -0.01 3.60 17.64
N TRP A 80 -0.34 4.88 17.83
CA TRP A 80 0.56 6.01 17.64
C TRP A 80 0.40 6.97 18.84
N LYS A 81 1.43 7.76 19.16
CA LYS A 81 1.39 8.71 20.29
C LYS A 81 0.57 9.95 20.00
N SER A 82 0.40 10.27 18.72
CA SER A 82 -0.37 11.42 18.25
C SER A 82 -0.76 11.27 16.78
N SER A 83 -1.72 12.09 16.33
CA SER A 83 -2.03 12.22 14.91
C SER A 83 -0.82 12.66 14.09
N GLN A 84 0.02 13.56 14.61
CA GLN A 84 1.25 13.99 13.94
C GLN A 84 2.18 12.80 13.68
N GLU A 85 2.43 11.94 14.67
CA GLU A 85 3.30 10.77 14.49
C GLU A 85 2.72 9.80 13.44
N ALA A 86 1.40 9.58 13.45
CA ALA A 86 0.74 8.73 12.46
C ALA A 86 0.93 9.27 11.03
N PHE A 87 0.79 10.58 10.81
CA PHE A 87 1.01 11.19 9.49
C PHE A 87 2.50 11.27 9.10
N GLU A 88 3.42 11.44 10.04
CA GLU A 88 4.85 11.34 9.77
C GLU A 88 5.24 9.92 9.32
N GLU A 89 4.59 8.89 9.89
CA GLU A 89 4.76 7.50 9.46
C GLU A 89 4.15 7.25 8.08
N ALA A 90 2.94 7.74 7.81
CA ALA A 90 2.32 7.68 6.49
C ALA A 90 3.22 8.34 5.43
N LEU A 91 3.77 9.52 5.71
CA LEU A 91 4.70 10.19 4.79
C LEU A 91 5.96 9.36 4.52
N LYS A 92 6.57 8.78 5.56
CA LYS A 92 7.73 7.89 5.38
C LYS A 92 7.38 6.66 4.54
N HIS A 93 6.19 6.10 4.74
CA HIS A 93 5.69 4.98 3.97
C HIS A 93 5.49 5.34 2.49
N GLU A 94 4.88 6.49 2.20
CA GLU A 94 4.72 6.97 0.82
C GLU A 94 6.04 7.24 0.10
N ILE A 95 7.03 7.80 0.81
CA ILE A 95 8.40 7.96 0.26
C ILE A 95 9.01 6.59 -0.06
N TYR A 96 8.79 5.58 0.79
CA TYR A 96 9.22 4.21 0.52
C TYR A 96 8.54 3.61 -0.71
N ILE A 97 7.21 3.74 -0.85
CA ILE A 97 6.47 3.27 -2.04
C ILE A 97 6.96 3.99 -3.30
N THR A 98 7.17 5.31 -3.23
CA THR A 98 7.72 6.11 -4.34
C THR A 98 9.07 5.58 -4.81
N ASN A 99 9.98 5.27 -3.89
CA ASN A 99 11.29 4.71 -4.24
C ASN A 99 11.16 3.34 -4.92
N ARG A 100 10.20 2.50 -4.48
CA ARG A 100 9.94 1.21 -5.14
C ARG A 100 9.40 1.37 -6.55
N ILE A 101 8.56 2.39 -6.80
CA ILE A 101 8.14 2.73 -8.16
C ILE A 101 9.34 3.19 -9.00
N ASN A 102 10.24 4.01 -8.46
CA ASN A 102 11.45 4.43 -9.17
C ASN A 102 12.33 3.22 -9.53
N ASP A 103 12.48 2.28 -8.60
CA ASP A 103 13.22 1.03 -8.85
C ASP A 103 12.55 0.21 -9.96
N LEU A 104 11.22 0.13 -10.01
CA LEU A 104 10.49 -0.52 -11.10
C LEU A 104 10.76 0.13 -12.46
N VAL A 105 10.79 1.46 -12.52
CA VAL A 105 11.04 2.20 -13.78
C VAL A 105 12.47 1.96 -14.29
N ALA A 106 13.43 1.73 -13.39
CA ALA A 106 14.83 1.49 -13.72
C ALA A 106 15.17 0.04 -14.13
N LEU A 107 14.20 -0.89 -14.10
CA LEU A 107 14.40 -2.33 -14.36
C LEU A 107 14.54 -2.71 -15.84
#